data_AF-A0A5P9F2E3-F1
#
_entry.id   AF-A0A5P9F2E3-F1
#
_cell.length_a   1.000
_cell.length_b   1.000
_cell.length_c   1.000
_cell.angle_alpha   90.00
_cell.angle_beta   90.00
_cell.angle_gamma   90.00
#
_symmetry.space_group_name_H-M   'P 1'
#
loop_
_entity.id
_entity.type
_entity.pdbx_description
1 polymer ?
#
loop_
_entity_poly.entity_id
_entity_poly.type
_entity_poly.pdbx_seq_one_letter_code
_entity_poly.pdbx_strand_id
1 'polypeptide(L)'
;MKILKSNKSTKESQVLAIHYAKKLENHLLLEFVSSRKEIEFSEEANQIALGFWDMTDLSIEDHASNKSIEGIGSIEFWMQKLFNKVYGYMVKNGYKTQWQEISNKR
;
A
#
# COMPACT_ATOMS: atom_id res chain seq x y z
N MET A 1 -0.68 5.00 -16.45
CA MET A 1 -1.41 5.97 -15.60
C MET A 1 -0.68 6.11 -14.27
N LYS A 2 0.06 7.21 -14.01
CA LYS A 2 0.85 7.35 -12.75
C LYS A 2 -0.06 7.36 -11.51
N ILE A 3 0.03 6.32 -10.68
CA ILE A 3 -0.72 6.15 -9.41
C ILE A 3 -0.48 7.31 -8.45
N LEU A 4 0.68 7.98 -8.57
CA LEU A 4 1.15 8.99 -7.65
C LEU A 4 1.52 10.28 -8.43
N LYS A 5 0.52 11.11 -8.79
CA LYS A 5 0.79 12.51 -9.16
C LYS A 5 1.16 13.28 -7.87
N SER A 6 2.37 13.82 -7.86
CA SER A 6 3.04 14.50 -6.73
C SER A 6 2.24 15.69 -6.15
N ASN A 7 1.50 15.43 -5.08
CA ASN A 7 1.25 16.38 -3.98
C ASN A 7 2.12 15.92 -2.79
N LYS A 8 2.58 16.84 -1.92
CA LYS A 8 3.31 16.53 -0.68
C LYS A 8 2.76 15.27 0.01
N SER A 9 1.45 15.17 0.19
CA SER A 9 0.73 14.02 0.78
C SER A 9 0.96 12.64 0.14
N THR A 10 1.51 12.63 -1.07
CA THR A 10 1.86 11.44 -1.84
C THR A 10 3.22 10.92 -1.47
N LYS A 11 4.11 11.78 -0.98
CA LYS A 11 5.47 11.41 -0.62
C LYS A 11 5.51 10.63 0.69
N GLU A 12 4.84 11.08 1.75
CA GLU A 12 4.89 10.39 3.05
C GLU A 12 4.20 9.02 3.00
N SER A 13 3.01 8.94 2.38
CA SER A 13 2.32 7.67 2.16
C SER A 13 3.15 6.68 1.33
N GLN A 14 3.87 7.17 0.31
CA GLN A 14 4.75 6.34 -0.51
C GLN A 14 6.01 5.90 0.24
N VAL A 15 6.60 6.75 1.09
CA VAL A 15 7.76 6.40 1.93
C VAL A 15 7.40 5.26 2.87
N LEU A 16 6.25 5.35 3.56
CA LEU A 16 5.76 4.26 4.41
C LEU A 16 5.51 2.98 3.59
N ALA A 17 4.88 3.11 2.42
CA ALA A 17 4.64 1.97 1.54
C ALA A 17 5.93 1.25 1.14
N ILE A 18 6.96 2.01 0.75
CA ILE A 18 8.27 1.48 0.38
C ILE A 18 8.96 0.85 1.60
N HIS A 19 8.88 1.48 2.78
CA HIS A 19 9.45 0.95 4.01
C HIS A 19 8.88 -0.43 4.34
N TYR A 20 7.55 -0.56 4.38
CA TYR A 20 6.93 -1.84 4.72
C TYR A 20 7.08 -2.88 3.62
N ALA A 21 7.01 -2.50 2.34
CA ALA A 21 7.26 -3.43 1.24
C ALA A 21 8.67 -4.03 1.30
N LYS A 22 9.68 -3.23 1.70
CA LYS A 22 11.04 -3.74 1.95
C LYS A 22 11.08 -4.65 3.19
N LYS A 23 10.42 -4.27 4.28
CA LYS A 23 10.36 -5.06 5.54
C LYS A 23 9.69 -6.42 5.33
N LEU A 24 8.72 -6.50 4.42
CA LEU A 24 8.03 -7.73 4.01
C LEU A 24 8.78 -8.55 2.95
N GLU A 25 9.92 -8.05 2.45
CA GLU A 25 10.65 -8.64 1.32
C GLU A 25 9.76 -8.87 0.06
N ASN A 26 8.68 -8.10 -0.07
CA ASN A 26 7.70 -8.25 -1.14
C ASN A 26 8.08 -7.38 -2.34
N HIS A 27 8.79 -7.98 -3.30
CA HIS A 27 9.29 -7.27 -4.48
C HIS A 27 8.18 -6.69 -5.36
N LEU A 28 7.11 -7.46 -5.60
CA LEU A 28 5.97 -7.02 -6.42
C LEU A 28 5.31 -5.78 -5.79
N LEU A 29 5.03 -5.83 -4.48
CA LEU A 29 4.48 -4.69 -3.75
C LEU A 29 5.41 -3.49 -3.83
N LEU A 30 6.72 -3.68 -3.65
CA LEU A 30 7.72 -2.63 -3.73
C LEU A 30 7.72 -1.93 -5.09
N GLU A 31 7.67 -2.69 -6.19
CA GLU A 31 7.61 -2.11 -7.54
C GLU A 31 6.31 -1.34 -7.79
N PHE A 32 5.18 -1.88 -7.34
CA PHE A 32 3.87 -1.25 -7.45
C PHE A 32 3.81 0.08 -6.68
N VAL A 33 4.18 0.09 -5.39
CA VAL A 33 4.14 1.32 -4.57
C VAL A 33 5.22 2.32 -4.97
N SER A 34 6.30 1.86 -5.61
CA SER A 34 7.29 2.74 -6.25
C SER A 34 6.82 3.30 -7.60
N SER A 35 5.62 2.95 -8.06
CA SER A 35 5.11 3.28 -9.41
C SER A 35 6.05 2.84 -10.55
N ARG A 36 6.82 1.76 -10.33
CA ARG A 36 7.66 1.14 -11.35
C ARG A 36 6.91 0.08 -12.16
N LYS A 37 5.84 -0.48 -11.57
CA LYS A 37 5.00 -1.50 -12.19
C LYS A 37 3.52 -1.16 -12.01
N GLU A 38 2.74 -1.40 -13.06
CA GLU A 38 1.28 -1.44 -13.01
C GLU A 38 0.83 -2.90 -12.91
N ILE A 39 -0.36 -3.15 -12.37
CA ILE A 39 -0.91 -4.51 -12.28
C ILE A 39 -1.37 -4.92 -13.68
N GLU A 40 -0.92 -6.08 -14.15
CA GLU A 40 -1.22 -6.56 -15.50
C GLU A 40 -2.30 -7.65 -15.49
N PHE A 41 -2.41 -8.42 -14.41
CA PHE A 41 -3.33 -9.55 -14.33
C PHE A 41 -3.84 -9.79 -12.90
N SER A 42 -4.94 -10.56 -12.79
CA SER A 42 -5.65 -10.78 -11.52
C SER A 42 -4.80 -11.39 -10.42
N GLU A 43 -3.81 -12.22 -10.76
CA GLU A 43 -2.92 -12.83 -9.76
C GLU A 43 -2.02 -11.77 -9.10
N GLU A 44 -1.48 -10.82 -9.86
CA GLU A 44 -0.76 -9.68 -9.28
C GLU A 44 -1.68 -8.84 -8.39
N ALA A 45 -2.94 -8.65 -8.78
CA ALA A 45 -3.92 -7.93 -7.97
C ALA A 45 -4.15 -8.61 -6.60
N ASN A 46 -4.23 -9.93 -6.56
CA ASN A 46 -4.34 -10.70 -5.32
C ASN A 46 -3.11 -10.48 -4.43
N GLN A 47 -1.91 -10.57 -5.00
CA GLN A 47 -0.66 -10.41 -4.25
C GLN A 47 -0.46 -8.98 -3.75
N ILE A 48 -0.85 -7.97 -4.54
CA ILE A 48 -0.82 -6.57 -4.11
C ILE A 48 -1.84 -6.31 -3.00
N ALA A 49 -3.06 -6.84 -3.10
CA ALA A 49 -4.06 -6.72 -2.04
C ALA A 49 -3.58 -7.39 -0.74
N LEU A 50 -3.00 -8.59 -0.83
CA LEU A 50 -2.44 -9.29 0.33
C LEU A 50 -1.31 -8.49 0.97
N GLY A 51 -0.34 -8.06 0.16
CA GLY A 51 0.80 -7.27 0.63
C GLY A 51 0.39 -5.91 1.22
N PHE A 52 -0.67 -5.29 0.71
CA PHE A 52 -1.23 -4.07 1.29
C PHE A 52 -1.76 -4.29 2.70
N TRP A 53 -2.44 -5.41 2.94
CA TRP A 53 -2.93 -5.72 4.29
C TRP A 53 -1.80 -6.14 5.23
N ASP A 54 -0.80 -6.89 4.76
CA ASP A 54 0.40 -7.21 5.55
C ASP A 54 1.12 -5.94 6.02
N MET A 55 1.28 -4.94 5.15
CA MET A 55 1.88 -3.68 5.56
C MET A 55 0.97 -2.88 6.51
N THR A 56 -0.34 -3.05 6.43
CA THR A 56 -1.29 -2.40 7.33
C THR A 56 -1.14 -2.95 8.74
N ASP A 57 -1.03 -4.26 8.89
CA ASP A 57 -0.82 -4.91 10.20
C ASP A 57 0.49 -4.44 10.86
N LEU A 58 1.60 -4.43 10.10
CA LEU A 58 2.88 -3.88 10.58
C LEU A 58 2.77 -2.41 10.98
N SER A 59 1.96 -1.63 10.26
CA SER A 59 1.79 -0.21 10.53
C SER A 59 0.99 0.07 11.80
N ILE A 60 0.07 -0.83 12.16
CA ILE A 60 -0.71 -0.73 13.40
C ILE A 60 0.24 -0.97 14.60
N GLU A 61 1.10 -1.98 14.53
CA GLU A 61 2.10 -2.26 15.57
C GLU A 61 3.08 -1.09 15.76
N ASP A 62 3.59 -0.55 14.66
CA ASP A 62 4.54 0.56 14.68
C ASP A 62 3.86 1.86 15.17
N HIS A 63 2.60 2.09 14.81
CA HIS A 63 1.81 3.21 15.34
C HIS A 63 1.54 3.08 16.84
N ALA A 64 1.11 1.90 17.31
CA ALA A 64 0.86 1.63 18.73
C ALA A 64 2.13 1.80 19.59
N SER A 65 3.30 1.57 18.99
CA SER A 65 4.61 1.76 19.60
C SER A 65 5.12 3.21 19.53
N ASN A 66 4.32 4.17 19.05
CA ASN A 66 4.71 5.56 18.80
C ASN A 66 5.99 5.70 17.95
N LYS A 67 6.23 4.76 17.03
CA LYS A 67 7.40 4.84 16.16
C LYS A 67 7.23 5.94 15.12
N SER A 68 8.36 6.51 14.74
CA SER A 68 8.46 7.37 13.56
C SER A 68 9.30 6.65 12.52
N ILE A 69 8.78 6.55 11.30
CA ILE A 69 9.47 5.89 10.18
C ILE A 69 9.97 6.98 9.24
N GLU A 70 11.29 7.10 9.10
CA GLU A 70 11.93 8.12 8.26
C GLU A 70 11.42 9.56 8.58
N GLY A 71 11.15 9.83 9.87
CA GLY A 71 10.63 11.12 10.33
C GLY A 71 9.09 11.29 10.22
N ILE A 72 8.37 10.24 9.82
CA ILE A 72 6.91 10.23 9.69
C ILE A 72 6.29 9.59 10.94
N GLY A 73 5.64 10.40 11.79
CA GLY A 73 4.98 9.92 13.01
C GLY A 73 3.48 9.61 12.88
N SER A 74 2.76 10.29 11.98
CA SER A 74 1.31 10.06 11.77
C SER A 74 1.04 8.86 10.87
N ILE A 75 1.56 7.68 11.25
CA ILE A 75 1.55 6.46 10.43
C ILE A 75 0.12 6.10 10.00
N GLU A 76 -0.83 6.05 10.94
CA GLU A 76 -2.25 5.73 10.65
C GLU A 76 -2.86 6.68 9.61
N PHE A 77 -2.65 7.99 9.78
CA PHE A 77 -3.15 9.00 8.84
C PHE A 77 -2.63 8.76 7.41
N TRP A 78 -1.34 8.45 7.27
CA TRP A 78 -0.72 8.22 5.98
C TRP A 78 -1.11 6.87 5.37
N MET A 79 -1.30 5.85 6.18
CA MET A 79 -1.85 4.56 5.75
C MET A 79 -3.28 4.68 5.25
N GLN A 80 -4.12 5.50 5.90
CA GLN A 80 -5.46 5.80 5.39
C GLN A 80 -5.43 6.54 4.04
N LYS A 81 -4.47 7.44 3.84
CA LYS A 81 -4.27 8.09 2.53
C LYS A 81 -3.79 7.10 1.48
N LEU A 82 -2.94 6.16 1.84
CA LEU A 82 -2.47 5.10 0.94
C LEU A 82 -3.61 4.17 0.56
N PHE A 83 -4.43 3.73 1.52
CA PHE A 83 -5.62 2.91 1.30
C PHE A 83 -6.51 3.49 0.21
N ASN A 84 -6.89 4.76 0.32
CA ASN A 84 -7.75 5.42 -0.67
C ASN A 84 -7.17 5.40 -2.08
N LYS A 85 -5.83 5.47 -2.22
CA LYS A 85 -5.15 5.43 -3.52
C LYS A 85 -5.09 4.03 -4.08
N VAL A 86 -4.67 3.05 -3.26
CA VAL A 86 -4.56 1.65 -3.69
C VAL A 86 -5.93 1.10 -4.02
N TYR A 87 -6.92 1.26 -3.14
CA TYR A 87 -8.30 0.84 -3.41
C TYR A 87 -8.88 1.53 -4.66
N GLY A 88 -8.70 2.85 -4.79
CA GLY A 88 -9.13 3.59 -5.97
C GLY A 88 -8.49 3.07 -7.26
N TYR A 89 -7.21 2.72 -7.23
CA TYR A 89 -6.51 2.08 -8.35
C TYR A 89 -7.10 0.70 -8.66
N MET A 90 -7.27 -0.15 -7.65
CA MET A 90 -7.81 -1.51 -7.81
C MET A 90 -9.18 -1.48 -8.48
N VAL A 91 -10.09 -0.65 -7.98
CA VAL A 91 -11.44 -0.50 -8.56
C VAL A 91 -11.38 0.04 -9.99
N LYS A 92 -10.58 1.07 -10.24
CA LYS A 92 -10.50 1.70 -11.57
C LYS A 92 -9.97 0.76 -12.65
N ASN A 93 -9.11 -0.21 -12.28
CA ASN A 93 -8.53 -1.17 -13.21
C ASN A 93 -9.25 -2.54 -13.21
N GLY A 94 -10.45 -2.62 -12.62
CA GLY A 94 -11.27 -3.85 -12.67
C GLY A 94 -10.91 -4.92 -11.64
N TYR A 95 -10.05 -4.61 -10.66
CA TYR A 95 -9.58 -5.54 -9.63
C TYR A 95 -10.37 -5.48 -8.32
N LYS A 96 -11.60 -4.96 -8.36
CA LYS A 96 -12.46 -4.83 -7.17
C LYS A 96 -12.72 -6.17 -6.50
N THR A 97 -12.98 -7.22 -7.29
CA THR A 97 -13.27 -8.56 -6.78
C THR A 97 -12.10 -9.13 -5.98
N GLN A 98 -10.88 -9.04 -6.52
CA GLN A 98 -9.65 -9.49 -5.87
C GLN A 98 -9.44 -8.75 -4.54
N TRP A 99 -9.63 -7.43 -4.54
CA TRP A 99 -9.56 -6.64 -3.31
C TRP A 99 -10.55 -7.14 -2.24
N GLN A 100 -11.82 -7.36 -2.62
CA GLN A 100 -12.86 -7.81 -1.71
C GLN A 100 -12.59 -9.24 -1.19
N GLU A 101 -12.19 -10.16 -2.05
CA GLU A 101 -11.90 -11.54 -1.67
C GLU A 101 -10.76 -11.64 -0.66
N ILE A 102 -9.69 -10.86 -0.85
CA ILE A 102 -8.58 -10.82 0.11
C ILE A 102 -9.00 -10.11 1.40
N SER A 103 -9.72 -8.99 1.30
CA SER A 103 -10.15 -8.23 2.48
C SER A 103 -11.11 -9.03 3.38
N ASN A 104 -11.97 -9.87 2.80
CA ASN A 104 -12.92 -10.70 3.55
C ASN A 104 -12.25 -11.89 4.29
N LYS A 105 -11.01 -12.23 3.94
CA LYS A 105 -10.25 -13.34 4.54
C LYS A 105 -9.38 -12.91 5.72
N ARG A 106 -9.33 -11.61 6.02
CA ARG A 106 -8.66 -11.03 7.19
C ARG A 106 -9.68 -10.67 8.26
#